data_AF-A0A9X3IWS4-F1
#
_entry.id   AF-A0A9X3IWS4-F1
#
_cell.length_a   1.000
_cell.length_b   1.000
_cell.length_c   1.000
_cell.angle_alpha   90.00
_cell.angle_beta   90.00
_cell.angle_gamma   90.00
#
_symmetry.space_group_name_H-M   'P 1'
#
loop_
_entity.id
_entity.type
_entity.pdbx_description
1 polymer ?
#
loop_
_entity_poly.entity_id
_entity_poly.type
_entity_poly.pdbx_seq_one_letter_code
_entity_poly.pdbx_strand_id
1 'polypeptide(L)'
;MTRALRASYGAKDNMHTLLAWEGPAQPPEVLLGLTDKPGIFAPGERWWPSVGCGPVEPWWALWWTLPDEQAARGGMVRSEVALWRLDEVGSVEDLLPMMLCLSDEASIPSPPKALLAAAAEALLAPGVTIPVVSDLSIWPGMIAALWSRLWPAARKAFSARVAVTPPQGGDSVAPPWIFGVPASRAQQWADHPRIEASSYVPASSRAARWFIGRDDPVFTEVFSGCSHLSTGLGFLEDVARAADRLERLRASPTPRHALDVLRTLTVLAPSTAAAPALKHEALAGLTRGLAVADAGLVQSLANLDLTKFPDASGLPDEVAAWTDRHFAHLPAADAARMLERLASDQSLEWWRRAVSESLSRRLAAPDPHWAQAAFSWLAYPDTRAALSTLLPATEAVEERILDAASGNHLNAAALANLRAQAIEREWSRLHAWVVMRTLSPHQAIRAQRTFPGPPSGLALLAERLAGDVLVSEVIADPEPQWTDLVARRTAQEPALLTAVDARQPAWRALWTAHVAAGGPLASGSGSPGASKRVAPRGVGRRRLQLADCRPRGRAGGERPPSSQTSGVVGRTERFRPRGFAAARRRQSDSTVQRRARHPDP
;
A
#
# COMPACT_ATOMS: atom_id res chain seq x y z
N MET A 1 18.07 -6.69 44.62
CA MET A 1 18.46 -7.70 43.61
C MET A 1 17.55 -8.89 43.75
N THR A 2 17.03 -9.41 42.64
CA THR A 2 16.23 -10.66 42.65
C THR A 2 17.17 -11.83 42.94
N ARG A 3 16.98 -12.51 44.07
CA ARG A 3 17.78 -13.68 44.45
C ARG A 3 17.40 -14.87 43.57
N ALA A 4 18.38 -15.47 42.91
CA ALA A 4 18.20 -16.76 42.24
C ALA A 4 18.03 -17.87 43.28
N LEU A 5 17.19 -18.87 42.96
CA LEU A 5 17.18 -20.16 43.66
C LEU A 5 18.26 -21.07 43.07
N ARG A 6 18.98 -21.82 43.91
CA ARG A 6 20.01 -22.75 43.46
C ARG A 6 19.57 -24.21 43.46
N ALA A 7 19.97 -24.95 42.43
CA ALA A 7 19.90 -26.42 42.38
C ALA A 7 21.28 -27.01 42.02
N SER A 8 21.60 -28.17 42.60
CA SER A 8 22.80 -28.95 42.28
C SER A 8 22.39 -30.33 41.78
N TYR A 9 22.97 -30.77 40.67
CA TYR A 9 22.75 -32.08 40.07
C TYR A 9 24.08 -32.83 39.90
N GLY A 10 24.06 -34.15 40.01
CA GLY A 10 25.25 -34.98 39.83
C GLY A 10 25.03 -36.44 40.16
N ALA A 11 26.11 -37.16 40.46
CA ALA A 11 26.10 -38.59 40.66
C ALA A 11 25.47 -39.04 41.99
N LYS A 12 24.42 -39.87 41.91
CA LYS A 12 23.86 -40.61 43.04
C LYS A 12 23.32 -41.95 42.55
N ASP A 13 23.61 -43.03 43.26
CA ASP A 13 23.13 -44.39 42.93
C ASP A 13 23.41 -44.81 41.46
N ASN A 14 24.57 -44.40 40.92
CA ASN A 14 25.00 -44.57 39.52
C ASN A 14 24.12 -43.87 38.45
N MET A 15 23.29 -42.91 38.85
CA MET A 15 22.48 -42.07 37.96
C MET A 15 22.85 -40.59 38.11
N HIS A 16 22.53 -39.79 37.11
CA HIS A 16 22.53 -38.32 37.22
C HIS A 16 21.19 -37.91 37.84
N THR A 17 21.20 -37.13 38.91
CA THR A 17 19.98 -36.72 39.62
C THR A 17 20.17 -35.44 40.43
N LEU A 18 19.06 -34.92 40.98
CA LEU A 18 19.06 -33.77 41.87
C LEU A 18 19.71 -34.13 43.23
N LEU A 19 20.72 -33.36 43.61
CA LEU A 19 21.45 -33.50 44.88
C LEU A 19 20.96 -32.49 45.93
N ALA A 20 20.75 -31.23 45.53
CA ALA A 20 20.31 -30.14 46.41
C ALA A 20 19.40 -29.15 45.68
N TRP A 21 18.50 -28.49 46.41
CA TRP A 21 17.56 -27.50 45.88
C TRP A 21 17.12 -26.51 46.99
N GLU A 22 17.15 -25.21 46.69
CA GLU A 22 16.77 -24.14 47.64
C GLU A 22 15.28 -23.74 47.60
N GLY A 23 14.49 -24.25 46.64
CA GLY A 23 13.12 -23.78 46.39
C GLY A 23 12.00 -24.57 47.09
N PRO A 24 10.78 -24.01 47.15
CA PRO A 24 9.67 -24.55 47.93
C PRO A 24 8.93 -25.75 47.29
N ALA A 25 9.10 -25.96 45.97
CA ALA A 25 8.52 -27.06 45.20
C ALA A 25 9.58 -27.59 44.23
N GLN A 26 9.46 -28.82 43.74
CA GLN A 26 10.49 -29.46 42.88
C GLN A 26 10.89 -28.58 41.67
N PRO A 27 12.18 -28.54 41.29
CA PRO A 27 12.63 -27.81 40.12
C PRO A 27 12.10 -28.47 38.83
N PRO A 28 12.00 -27.73 37.70
CA PRO A 28 11.48 -28.28 36.44
C PRO A 28 12.21 -29.55 35.99
N GLU A 29 11.47 -30.63 35.73
CA GLU A 29 12.04 -31.95 35.37
C GLU A 29 12.96 -31.90 34.15
N VAL A 30 12.68 -31.00 33.19
CA VAL A 30 13.50 -30.77 31.99
C VAL A 30 14.96 -30.40 32.32
N LEU A 31 15.23 -29.82 33.49
CA LEU A 31 16.59 -29.54 33.93
C LEU A 31 17.43 -30.81 34.11
N LEU A 32 16.83 -31.97 34.39
CA LEU A 32 17.58 -33.21 34.53
C LEU A 32 18.34 -33.56 33.24
N GLY A 33 17.70 -33.39 32.07
CA GLY A 33 18.33 -33.59 30.77
C GLY A 33 19.22 -32.43 30.32
N LEU A 34 18.88 -31.19 30.69
CA LEU A 34 19.70 -30.00 30.34
C LEU A 34 21.01 -29.94 31.14
N THR A 35 21.05 -30.53 32.33
CA THR A 35 22.21 -30.55 33.24
C THR A 35 23.04 -31.83 33.15
N ASP A 36 22.68 -32.78 32.29
CA ASP A 36 23.50 -33.96 32.02
C ASP A 36 24.58 -33.62 30.97
N LYS A 37 25.47 -34.58 30.69
CA LYS A 37 26.52 -34.47 29.69
C LYS A 37 25.91 -34.17 28.30
N PRO A 38 26.36 -33.13 27.56
CA PRO A 38 25.70 -32.65 26.33
C PRO A 38 25.87 -33.55 25.09
N GLY A 39 26.13 -34.85 25.25
CA GLY A 39 26.25 -35.83 24.17
C GLY A 39 27.33 -36.89 24.40
N ILE A 40 27.62 -37.65 23.34
CA ILE A 40 28.67 -38.67 23.30
C ILE A 40 29.95 -38.05 22.71
N PHE A 41 31.06 -38.22 23.41
CA PHE A 41 32.36 -37.61 23.11
C PHE A 41 33.45 -38.67 22.99
N ALA A 42 34.43 -38.43 22.11
CA ALA A 42 35.61 -39.28 22.02
C ALA A 42 36.54 -39.09 23.24
N PRO A 43 37.37 -40.08 23.61
CA PRO A 43 38.41 -39.90 24.61
C PRO A 43 39.32 -38.70 24.26
N GLY A 44 39.57 -37.82 25.22
CA GLY A 44 40.36 -36.60 25.04
C GLY A 44 39.60 -35.41 24.43
N GLU A 45 38.34 -35.57 24.01
CA GLU A 45 37.54 -34.48 23.46
C GLU A 45 37.02 -33.53 24.56
N ARG A 46 37.43 -32.26 24.51
CA ARG A 46 37.02 -31.24 25.48
C ARG A 46 35.64 -30.67 25.14
N TRP A 47 34.70 -30.85 26.07
CA TRP A 47 33.31 -30.38 25.98
C TRP A 47 32.91 -29.41 27.10
N TRP A 48 33.82 -29.13 28.04
CA TRP A 48 33.57 -28.31 29.23
C TRP A 48 34.40 -27.01 29.24
N PRO A 49 33.91 -25.92 29.89
CA PRO A 49 32.67 -25.83 30.65
C PRO A 49 31.42 -25.86 29.74
N SER A 50 30.46 -26.71 30.08
CA SER A 50 29.18 -26.79 29.36
C SER A 50 28.19 -25.87 30.04
N VAL A 51 28.14 -24.62 29.58
CA VAL A 51 27.24 -23.59 30.10
C VAL A 51 26.03 -23.46 29.19
N GLY A 52 24.84 -23.41 29.76
CA GLY A 52 23.62 -23.15 29.01
C GLY A 52 22.64 -22.29 29.79
N CYS A 53 21.72 -21.67 29.08
CA CYS A 53 20.65 -20.87 29.66
C CYS A 53 19.39 -20.85 28.78
N GLY A 54 18.26 -20.49 29.39
CA GLY A 54 17.01 -20.27 28.68
C GLY A 54 15.74 -20.44 29.52
N PRO A 55 14.56 -20.17 28.94
CA PRO A 55 13.28 -20.42 29.59
C PRO A 55 13.03 -21.91 29.81
N VAL A 56 12.55 -22.24 31.01
CA VAL A 56 12.09 -23.55 31.47
C VAL A 56 10.86 -23.31 32.35
N GLU A 57 9.72 -23.08 31.69
CA GLU A 57 8.52 -22.47 32.28
C GLU A 57 8.10 -23.12 33.62
N PRO A 58 7.75 -22.32 34.66
CA PRO A 58 7.63 -20.85 34.70
C PRO A 58 8.95 -20.10 34.98
N TRP A 59 10.09 -20.77 34.90
CA TRP A 59 11.40 -20.21 35.26
C TRP A 59 12.23 -19.83 34.03
N TRP A 60 13.31 -19.09 34.28
CA TRP A 60 14.46 -18.98 33.39
C TRP A 60 15.69 -19.50 34.14
N ALA A 61 16.43 -20.41 33.52
CA ALA A 61 17.56 -21.09 34.14
C ALA A 61 18.89 -20.74 33.46
N LEU A 62 19.93 -20.71 34.27
CA LEU A 62 21.35 -20.73 33.88
C LEU A 62 21.98 -21.95 34.56
N TRP A 63 22.66 -22.79 33.79
CA TRP A 63 23.34 -23.98 34.32
C TRP A 63 24.79 -24.07 33.86
N TRP A 64 25.62 -24.65 34.72
CA TRP A 64 27.05 -24.81 34.53
C TRP A 64 27.44 -26.27 34.80
N THR A 65 27.84 -27.00 33.75
CA THR A 65 28.14 -28.43 33.81
C THR A 65 29.62 -28.71 33.58
N LEU A 66 30.20 -29.51 34.47
CA LEU A 66 31.61 -29.97 34.44
C LEU A 66 31.68 -31.50 34.59
N PRO A 67 32.77 -32.16 34.15
CA PRO A 67 33.05 -33.54 34.55
C PRO A 67 33.09 -33.69 36.08
N ASP A 68 32.57 -34.81 36.58
CA ASP A 68 32.73 -35.20 37.99
C ASP A 68 33.86 -36.22 38.10
N GLU A 69 35.02 -35.76 38.57
CA GLU A 69 36.21 -36.59 38.79
C GLU A 69 36.14 -37.43 40.08
N GLN A 70 35.15 -37.17 40.95
CA GLN A 70 34.95 -37.88 42.22
C GLN A 70 33.89 -38.99 42.10
N ALA A 71 33.12 -39.03 41.00
CA ALA A 71 32.10 -40.03 40.77
C ALA A 71 32.67 -41.44 40.58
N ALA A 72 32.03 -42.44 41.20
CA ALA A 72 32.41 -43.85 41.09
C ALA A 72 32.30 -44.43 39.65
N ARG A 73 31.54 -43.78 38.76
CA ARG A 73 31.39 -44.16 37.34
C ARG A 73 32.03 -43.10 36.45
N GLY A 74 32.94 -43.53 35.57
CA GLY A 74 33.53 -42.64 34.57
C GLY A 74 32.47 -42.01 33.65
N GLY A 75 32.65 -40.73 33.33
CA GLY A 75 31.77 -39.97 32.43
C GLY A 75 30.56 -39.32 33.09
N MET A 76 30.42 -39.39 34.42
CA MET A 76 29.48 -38.58 35.19
C MET A 76 29.85 -37.08 35.16
N VAL A 77 28.87 -36.24 35.50
CA VAL A 77 28.98 -34.79 35.51
C VAL A 77 28.46 -34.21 36.82
N ARG A 78 28.97 -33.02 37.18
CA ARG A 78 28.42 -32.16 38.24
C ARG A 78 27.88 -30.88 37.60
N SER A 79 26.71 -30.45 38.04
CA SER A 79 25.98 -29.34 37.44
C SER A 79 25.35 -28.42 38.47
N GLU A 80 25.73 -27.16 38.42
CA GLU A 80 25.17 -26.10 39.26
C GLU A 80 24.19 -25.26 38.45
N VAL A 81 23.03 -24.94 39.03
CA VAL A 81 21.94 -24.22 38.37
C VAL A 81 21.45 -23.04 39.20
N ALA A 82 21.26 -21.90 38.54
CA ALA A 82 20.53 -20.75 39.06
C ALA A 82 19.19 -20.61 38.33
N LEU A 83 18.10 -20.44 39.08
CA LEU A 83 16.76 -20.18 38.56
C LEU A 83 16.23 -18.83 39.04
N TRP A 84 15.66 -18.07 38.11
CA TRP A 84 14.81 -16.90 38.38
C TRP A 84 13.43 -17.14 37.81
N ARG A 85 12.39 -16.50 38.36
CA ARG A 85 11.08 -16.55 37.70
C ARG A 85 11.13 -15.78 36.38
N LEU A 86 10.38 -16.23 35.38
CA LEU A 86 10.39 -15.63 34.04
C LEU A 86 9.85 -14.18 34.03
N ASP A 87 9.00 -13.80 34.98
CA ASP A 87 8.56 -12.42 35.16
C ASP A 87 9.69 -11.51 35.70
N GLU A 88 10.52 -12.04 36.59
CA GLU A 88 11.59 -11.31 37.29
C GLU A 88 12.91 -11.21 36.52
N VAL A 89 13.29 -12.24 35.76
CA VAL A 89 14.65 -12.36 35.14
C VAL A 89 15.02 -11.18 34.23
N GLY A 90 14.04 -10.48 33.66
CA GLY A 90 14.27 -9.28 32.86
C GLY A 90 14.96 -8.14 33.63
N SER A 91 14.89 -8.14 34.96
CA SER A 91 15.58 -7.18 35.85
C SER A 91 17.04 -7.54 36.16
N VAL A 92 17.51 -8.73 35.78
CA VAL A 92 18.91 -9.15 35.98
C VAL A 92 19.74 -8.55 34.85
N GLU A 93 20.56 -7.54 35.14
CA GLU A 93 21.34 -6.83 34.11
C GLU A 93 22.66 -7.52 33.76
N ASP A 94 23.23 -8.27 34.71
CA ASP A 94 24.49 -8.97 34.56
C ASP A 94 24.38 -10.40 35.11
N LEU A 95 24.83 -11.39 34.31
CA LEU A 95 24.92 -12.80 34.71
C LEU A 95 26.28 -13.16 35.29
N LEU A 96 27.32 -12.35 35.06
CA LEU A 96 28.70 -12.69 35.41
C LEU A 96 28.88 -13.03 36.92
N PRO A 97 28.30 -12.29 37.89
CA PRO A 97 28.40 -12.65 39.30
C PRO A 97 27.79 -14.02 39.62
N MET A 98 26.70 -14.39 38.95
CA MET A 98 26.08 -15.71 39.13
C MET A 98 26.89 -16.81 38.43
N MET A 99 27.40 -16.56 37.22
CA MET A 99 28.26 -17.51 36.52
C MET A 99 29.51 -17.83 37.34
N LEU A 100 30.15 -16.82 37.95
CA LEU A 100 31.29 -17.02 38.86
C LEU A 100 30.89 -17.92 40.05
N CYS A 101 29.74 -17.67 40.67
CA CYS A 101 29.21 -18.47 41.78
C CYS A 101 28.86 -19.94 41.41
N LEU A 102 28.40 -20.19 40.18
CA LEU A 102 28.14 -21.54 39.66
C LEU A 102 29.42 -22.26 39.18
N SER A 103 30.52 -21.54 39.01
CA SER A 103 31.78 -22.04 38.46
C SER A 103 32.88 -22.32 39.49
N ASP A 104 32.55 -22.32 40.79
CA ASP A 104 33.51 -22.33 41.90
C ASP A 104 34.55 -21.17 41.80
N GLU A 105 34.08 -19.97 41.44
CA GLU A 105 34.88 -18.75 41.20
C GLU A 105 35.92 -18.86 40.06
N ALA A 106 35.77 -19.82 39.13
CA ALA A 106 36.64 -19.93 37.97
C ALA A 106 36.60 -18.68 37.07
N SER A 107 37.79 -18.23 36.63
CA SER A 107 37.93 -17.05 35.77
C SER A 107 37.19 -17.21 34.42
N ILE A 108 36.24 -16.32 34.16
CA ILE A 108 35.48 -16.25 32.90
C ILE A 108 36.14 -15.21 31.97
N PRO A 109 36.78 -15.63 30.86
CA PRO A 109 37.43 -14.68 29.95
C PRO A 109 36.40 -13.89 29.14
N SER A 110 36.62 -12.58 29.00
CA SER A 110 35.80 -11.73 28.12
C SER A 110 36.04 -12.08 26.64
N PRO A 111 34.99 -12.15 25.79
CA PRO A 111 35.14 -12.46 24.38
C PRO A 111 35.84 -11.32 23.62
N PRO A 112 36.67 -11.61 22.60
CA PRO A 112 37.26 -10.58 21.75
C PRO A 112 36.19 -9.71 21.07
N LYS A 113 36.41 -8.39 21.00
CA LYS A 113 35.44 -7.44 20.41
C LYS A 113 35.04 -7.79 18.97
N ALA A 114 35.96 -8.31 18.16
CA ALA A 114 35.69 -8.76 16.79
C ALA A 114 34.75 -9.98 16.76
N LEU A 115 34.91 -10.91 17.70
CA LEU A 115 34.05 -12.09 17.82
C LEU A 115 32.64 -11.72 18.32
N LEU A 116 32.54 -10.79 19.28
CA LEU A 116 31.24 -10.27 19.73
C LEU A 116 30.51 -9.52 18.60
N ALA A 117 31.24 -8.78 17.76
CA ALA A 117 30.67 -8.17 16.55
C ALA A 117 30.18 -9.24 15.55
N ALA A 118 30.97 -10.27 15.26
CA ALA A 118 30.55 -11.37 14.40
C ALA A 118 29.34 -12.14 14.96
N ALA A 119 29.24 -12.31 16.29
CA ALA A 119 28.08 -12.89 16.95
C ALA A 119 26.83 -12.02 16.77
N ALA A 120 26.96 -10.69 16.94
CA ALA A 120 25.87 -9.74 16.74
C ALA A 120 25.34 -9.74 15.30
N GLU A 121 26.24 -9.73 14.29
CA GLU A 121 25.83 -9.87 12.89
C GLU A 121 25.09 -11.19 12.65
N ALA A 122 25.64 -12.32 13.12
CA ALA A 122 25.06 -13.64 12.87
C ALA A 122 23.70 -13.85 13.57
N LEU A 123 23.47 -13.17 14.70
CA LEU A 123 22.20 -13.15 15.44
C LEU A 123 21.13 -12.23 14.81
N LEU A 124 21.54 -11.23 14.04
CA LEU A 124 20.66 -10.27 13.36
C LEU A 124 20.43 -10.59 11.87
N ALA A 125 21.29 -11.43 11.30
CA ALA A 125 21.21 -11.86 9.91
C ALA A 125 19.85 -12.55 9.61
N PRO A 126 19.19 -12.21 8.48
CA PRO A 126 17.94 -12.85 8.09
C PRO A 126 18.20 -14.30 7.67
N GLY A 127 17.79 -15.26 8.51
CA GLY A 127 18.01 -16.69 8.27
C GLY A 127 17.16 -17.58 9.17
N VAL A 128 17.22 -18.90 8.91
CA VAL A 128 16.54 -19.94 9.71
C VAL A 128 17.54 -20.75 10.54
N THR A 129 18.84 -20.72 10.19
CA THR A 129 19.89 -21.49 10.86
C THR A 129 20.51 -20.71 12.02
N ILE A 130 20.67 -21.40 13.15
CA ILE A 130 21.15 -20.83 14.41
C ILE A 130 22.68 -20.71 14.38
N PRO A 131 23.27 -19.55 14.74
CA PRO A 131 24.71 -19.38 14.71
C PRO A 131 25.46 -20.20 15.78
N VAL A 132 26.72 -20.53 15.50
CA VAL A 132 27.55 -21.40 16.33
C VAL A 132 28.88 -20.75 16.73
N VAL A 133 29.31 -20.92 17.98
CA VAL A 133 30.61 -20.50 18.51
C VAL A 133 31.44 -21.75 18.82
N SER A 134 32.58 -21.91 18.15
CA SER A 134 33.38 -23.15 18.24
C SER A 134 34.44 -23.17 19.36
N ASP A 135 34.57 -22.09 20.12
CA ASP A 135 35.49 -22.00 21.27
C ASP A 135 34.71 -21.99 22.58
N LEU A 136 34.70 -23.14 23.27
CA LEU A 136 34.04 -23.32 24.57
C LEU A 136 34.80 -22.65 25.73
N SER A 137 36.04 -22.17 25.54
CA SER A 137 36.79 -21.49 26.61
C SER A 137 36.27 -20.07 26.87
N ILE A 138 35.82 -19.39 25.82
CA ILE A 138 35.22 -18.04 25.85
C ILE A 138 33.68 -18.05 25.88
N TRP A 139 33.07 -19.22 25.72
CA TRP A 139 31.62 -19.39 25.63
C TRP A 139 30.83 -18.78 26.81
N PRO A 140 31.22 -18.96 28.09
CA PRO A 140 30.50 -18.32 29.19
C PRO A 140 30.57 -16.79 29.13
N GLY A 141 31.74 -16.25 28.75
CA GLY A 141 31.94 -14.81 28.55
C GLY A 141 31.13 -14.26 27.37
N MET A 142 30.92 -15.06 26.30
CA MET A 142 30.03 -14.70 25.20
C MET A 142 28.58 -14.57 25.67
N ILE A 143 28.08 -15.52 26.46
CA ILE A 143 26.73 -15.47 27.03
C ILE A 143 26.57 -14.20 27.90
N ALA A 144 27.51 -13.93 28.81
CA ALA A 144 27.46 -12.75 29.68
C ALA A 144 27.54 -11.42 28.88
N ALA A 145 28.43 -11.33 27.89
CA ALA A 145 28.59 -10.14 27.06
C ALA A 145 27.31 -9.84 26.25
N LEU A 146 26.71 -10.85 25.63
CA LEU A 146 25.43 -10.72 24.93
C LEU A 146 24.30 -10.32 25.89
N TRP A 147 24.21 -10.98 27.05
CA TRP A 147 23.16 -10.71 28.05
C TRP A 147 23.09 -9.25 28.48
N SER A 148 24.25 -8.65 28.78
CA SER A 148 24.36 -7.25 29.23
C SER A 148 23.75 -6.23 28.24
N ARG A 149 23.57 -6.64 26.97
CA ARG A 149 23.05 -5.81 25.88
C ARG A 149 21.58 -6.06 25.56
N LEU A 150 20.97 -7.06 26.20
CA LEU A 150 19.55 -7.36 26.05
C LEU A 150 18.70 -6.45 26.93
N TRP A 151 17.54 -6.06 26.43
CA TRP A 151 16.49 -5.39 27.20
C TRP A 151 15.61 -6.42 27.95
N PRO A 152 14.81 -6.00 28.94
CA PRO A 152 14.08 -6.93 29.83
C PRO A 152 13.19 -7.97 29.15
N ALA A 153 12.61 -7.67 27.99
CA ALA A 153 11.80 -8.63 27.23
C ALA A 153 12.67 -9.66 26.48
N ALA A 154 13.79 -9.23 25.87
CA ALA A 154 14.72 -10.14 25.22
C ALA A 154 15.42 -11.08 26.20
N ARG A 155 15.80 -10.59 27.39
CA ARG A 155 16.38 -11.41 28.49
C ARG A 155 15.52 -12.64 28.81
N LYS A 156 14.19 -12.51 28.80
CA LYS A 156 13.24 -13.60 29.08
C LYS A 156 13.24 -14.69 28.01
N ALA A 157 13.49 -14.34 26.75
CA ALA A 157 13.50 -15.28 25.62
C ALA A 157 14.90 -15.77 25.23
N PHE A 158 15.94 -15.05 25.67
CA PHE A 158 17.32 -15.39 25.37
C PHE A 158 17.69 -16.78 25.91
N SER A 159 18.34 -17.54 25.05
CA SER A 159 18.72 -18.92 25.30
C SER A 159 19.97 -19.27 24.51
N ALA A 160 20.89 -19.96 25.16
CA ALA A 160 22.18 -20.37 24.63
C ALA A 160 22.52 -21.76 25.19
N ARG A 161 23.03 -22.68 24.38
CA ARG A 161 23.31 -24.06 24.85
C ARG A 161 24.57 -24.61 24.20
N VAL A 162 25.27 -25.51 24.88
CA VAL A 162 26.28 -26.36 24.23
C VAL A 162 25.60 -27.51 23.49
N ALA A 163 26.04 -27.81 22.27
CA ALA A 163 25.56 -28.95 21.49
C ALA A 163 26.72 -29.60 20.70
N VAL A 164 26.64 -30.91 20.51
CA VAL A 164 27.66 -31.70 19.78
C VAL A 164 27.32 -31.79 18.30
N THR A 165 26.10 -32.23 18.01
CA THR A 165 25.56 -32.42 16.67
C THR A 165 24.48 -31.38 16.38
N PRO A 166 24.31 -30.94 15.11
CA PRO A 166 23.16 -30.13 14.73
C PRO A 166 21.84 -30.81 15.13
N PRO A 167 20.85 -30.07 15.65
CA PRO A 167 19.54 -30.62 15.97
C PRO A 167 18.89 -31.20 14.70
N GLN A 168 18.38 -32.42 14.77
CA GLN A 168 17.65 -33.01 13.66
C GLN A 168 16.21 -32.48 13.66
N GLY A 169 15.55 -32.55 12.50
CA GLY A 169 14.25 -31.93 12.29
C GLY A 169 13.16 -32.52 13.20
N GLY A 170 12.86 -31.83 14.31
CA GLY A 170 11.86 -32.23 15.30
C GLY A 170 12.33 -32.14 16.76
N ASP A 171 13.64 -32.04 17.01
CA ASP A 171 14.24 -32.27 18.34
C ASP A 171 14.02 -31.16 19.38
N SER A 172 13.37 -30.03 19.05
CA SER A 172 13.12 -28.97 20.03
C SER A 172 11.88 -28.12 19.73
N VAL A 173 11.03 -27.96 20.75
CA VAL A 173 9.85 -27.08 20.71
C VAL A 173 10.24 -25.58 20.72
N ALA A 174 11.42 -25.26 21.25
CA ALA A 174 12.03 -23.93 21.22
C ALA A 174 13.57 -24.05 21.17
N PRO A 175 14.21 -23.90 20.00
CA PRO A 175 15.66 -23.98 19.88
C PRO A 175 16.34 -22.69 20.41
N PRO A 176 17.61 -22.77 20.86
CA PRO A 176 18.33 -21.61 21.40
C PRO A 176 18.69 -20.59 20.32
N TRP A 177 19.00 -19.36 20.74
CA TRP A 177 19.43 -18.28 19.83
C TRP A 177 20.85 -18.49 19.29
N ILE A 178 21.67 -19.23 20.02
CA ILE A 178 23.09 -19.44 19.70
C ILE A 178 23.57 -20.75 20.35
N PHE A 179 24.41 -21.51 19.64
CA PHE A 179 25.04 -22.72 20.18
C PHE A 179 26.53 -22.52 20.45
N GLY A 180 27.01 -23.09 21.55
CA GLY A 180 28.42 -23.39 21.76
C GLY A 180 28.70 -24.80 21.23
N VAL A 181 29.76 -24.98 20.45
CA VAL A 181 30.14 -26.29 19.91
C VAL A 181 31.61 -26.58 20.20
N PRO A 182 32.01 -27.82 20.49
CA PRO A 182 33.42 -28.18 20.60
C PRO A 182 34.16 -27.88 19.27
N ALA A 183 35.38 -27.35 19.34
CA ALA A 183 36.20 -27.04 18.16
C ALA A 183 36.40 -28.27 17.25
N SER A 184 36.54 -29.46 17.83
CA SER A 184 36.60 -30.77 17.16
C SER A 184 35.36 -31.11 16.33
N ARG A 185 34.20 -30.50 16.63
CA ARG A 185 32.90 -30.77 16.01
C ARG A 185 32.44 -29.67 15.07
N ALA A 186 33.13 -28.53 15.01
CA ALA A 186 32.74 -27.36 14.21
C ALA A 186 32.47 -27.67 12.72
N GLN A 187 33.13 -28.67 12.14
CA GLN A 187 32.89 -29.12 10.76
C GLN A 187 31.50 -29.76 10.55
N GLN A 188 30.90 -30.34 11.60
CA GLN A 188 29.57 -30.96 11.54
C GLN A 188 28.45 -29.91 11.44
N TRP A 189 28.77 -28.65 11.69
CA TRP A 189 27.86 -27.49 11.67
C TRP A 189 28.11 -26.60 10.43
N ALA A 190 28.54 -27.19 9.31
CA ALA A 190 28.90 -26.44 8.10
C ALA A 190 27.75 -25.60 7.50
N ASP A 191 26.50 -26.06 7.65
CA ASP A 191 25.29 -25.34 7.19
C ASP A 191 24.83 -24.22 8.15
N HIS A 192 25.52 -24.02 9.26
CA HIS A 192 25.22 -22.98 10.26
C HIS A 192 26.20 -21.81 10.17
N PRO A 193 25.76 -20.56 10.49
CA PRO A 193 26.67 -19.42 10.55
C PRO A 193 27.73 -19.61 11.66
N ARG A 194 28.98 -19.84 11.26
CA ARG A 194 30.11 -20.00 12.18
C ARG A 194 30.63 -18.64 12.63
N ILE A 195 30.58 -18.39 13.94
CA ILE A 195 31.14 -17.21 14.58
C ILE A 195 32.60 -17.49 14.94
N GLU A 196 33.51 -16.91 14.16
CA GLU A 196 34.95 -17.06 14.32
C GLU A 196 35.63 -15.71 14.50
N ALA A 197 36.81 -15.70 15.13
CA ALA A 197 37.62 -14.51 15.34
C ALA A 197 38.34 -14.08 14.06
N SER A 198 37.56 -13.79 13.02
CA SER A 198 38.04 -13.23 11.76
C SER A 198 38.63 -11.83 11.98
N SER A 199 39.79 -11.55 11.39
CA SER A 199 40.34 -10.19 11.31
C SER A 199 39.51 -9.27 10.39
N TYR A 200 38.66 -9.85 9.55
CA TYR A 200 37.75 -9.16 8.65
C TYR A 200 36.30 -9.33 9.14
N VAL A 201 35.79 -8.28 9.78
CA VAL A 201 34.34 -8.13 10.02
C VAL A 201 33.82 -7.29 8.83
N PRO A 202 32.92 -7.82 7.98
CA PRO A 202 32.28 -7.01 6.93
C PRO A 202 31.53 -5.82 7.56
N ALA A 203 31.23 -4.80 6.77
CA ALA A 203 30.69 -3.52 7.26
C ALA A 203 29.43 -3.72 8.13
N SER A 204 29.61 -3.64 9.45
CA SER A 204 28.61 -4.08 10.42
C SER A 204 27.28 -3.33 10.33
N SER A 205 26.18 -4.09 10.43
CA SER A 205 24.82 -3.59 10.55
C SER A 205 24.74 -2.48 11.61
N ARG A 206 23.87 -1.48 11.38
CA ARG A 206 23.63 -0.42 12.38
C ARG A 206 23.11 -1.02 13.69
N ALA A 207 22.19 -1.98 13.59
CA ALA A 207 21.65 -2.72 14.73
C ALA A 207 22.75 -3.51 15.45
N ALA A 208 23.60 -4.23 14.70
CA ALA A 208 24.70 -5.00 15.28
C ALA A 208 25.75 -4.12 15.99
N ARG A 209 26.10 -2.97 15.38
CA ARG A 209 27.00 -1.98 15.99
C ARG A 209 26.44 -1.43 17.30
N TRP A 210 25.16 -1.06 17.33
CA TRP A 210 24.50 -0.61 18.56
C TRP A 210 24.40 -1.74 19.60
N PHE A 211 24.05 -2.97 19.18
CA PHE A 211 23.89 -4.12 20.07
C PHE A 211 25.18 -4.47 20.81
N ILE A 212 26.36 -4.38 20.17
CA ILE A 212 27.64 -4.57 20.89
C ILE A 212 28.07 -3.37 21.75
N GLY A 213 27.27 -2.29 21.75
CA GLY A 213 27.49 -1.08 22.53
C GLY A 213 28.42 -0.05 21.89
N ARG A 214 28.32 0.15 20.56
CA ARG A 214 28.81 1.39 19.94
C ARG A 214 27.75 2.48 20.08
N ASP A 215 28.20 3.70 20.34
CA ASP A 215 27.30 4.85 20.45
C ASP A 215 26.59 5.14 19.13
N ASP A 216 25.27 5.25 19.20
CA ASP A 216 24.40 5.71 18.12
C ASP A 216 23.23 6.47 18.75
N PRO A 217 23.28 7.81 18.79
CA PRO A 217 22.30 8.61 19.53
C PRO A 217 20.91 8.52 18.90
N VAL A 218 20.80 8.46 17.57
CA VAL A 218 19.51 8.40 16.87
C VAL A 218 18.88 7.01 16.99
N PHE A 219 19.67 5.94 16.92
CA PHE A 219 19.17 4.60 17.25
C PHE A 219 18.65 4.55 18.69
N THR A 220 19.41 5.09 19.64
CA THR A 220 19.04 5.09 21.06
C THR A 220 17.77 5.92 21.33
N GLU A 221 17.62 7.06 20.66
CA GLU A 221 16.41 7.91 20.70
C GLU A 221 15.17 7.14 20.20
N VAL A 222 15.28 6.45 19.05
CA VAL A 222 14.18 5.64 18.51
C VAL A 222 13.87 4.44 19.42
N PHE A 223 14.89 3.72 19.89
CA PHE A 223 14.74 2.56 20.76
C PHE A 223 14.03 2.93 22.07
N SER A 224 14.45 4.04 22.69
CA SER A 224 13.85 4.55 23.94
C SER A 224 12.42 5.09 23.74
N GLY A 225 12.05 5.48 22.52
CA GLY A 225 10.69 5.87 22.16
C GLY A 225 9.70 4.71 22.04
N CYS A 226 10.16 3.46 21.94
CA CYS A 226 9.30 2.30 21.74
C CYS A 226 8.65 1.83 23.05
N SER A 227 7.30 1.81 23.10
CA SER A 227 6.58 1.38 24.32
C SER A 227 6.52 -0.13 24.52
N HIS A 228 6.72 -0.91 23.46
CA HIS A 228 6.70 -2.38 23.49
C HIS A 228 7.90 -2.91 22.72
N LEU A 229 8.93 -3.33 23.45
CA LEU A 229 10.10 -3.99 22.87
C LEU A 229 9.77 -5.48 22.67
N SER A 230 9.97 -5.98 21.44
CA SER A 230 9.79 -7.41 21.12
C SER A 230 10.72 -8.30 21.95
N THR A 231 10.46 -9.61 22.02
CA THR A 231 11.39 -10.56 22.65
C THR A 231 12.56 -10.95 21.74
N GLY A 232 12.43 -10.81 20.42
CA GLY A 232 13.46 -11.24 19.45
C GLY A 232 14.35 -10.11 18.92
N LEU A 233 15.61 -10.45 18.58
CA LEU A 233 16.62 -9.48 18.11
C LEU A 233 16.29 -8.80 16.79
N GLY A 234 15.50 -9.43 15.90
CA GLY A 234 15.10 -8.83 14.62
C GLY A 234 14.38 -7.47 14.74
N PHE A 235 13.83 -7.15 15.92
CA PHE A 235 13.30 -5.83 16.24
C PHE A 235 14.35 -4.71 16.13
N LEU A 236 15.63 -5.00 16.41
CA LEU A 236 16.71 -4.01 16.29
C LEU A 236 16.93 -3.56 14.83
N GLU A 237 16.67 -4.42 13.83
CA GLU A 237 16.75 -4.05 12.41
C GLU A 237 15.59 -3.13 11.98
N ASP A 238 14.42 -3.25 12.60
CA ASP A 238 13.33 -2.29 12.40
C ASP A 238 13.62 -0.93 13.06
N VAL A 239 14.27 -0.94 14.24
CA VAL A 239 14.77 0.28 14.90
C VAL A 239 15.89 0.95 14.10
N ALA A 240 16.84 0.18 13.55
CA ALA A 240 17.87 0.70 12.63
C ALA A 240 17.23 1.39 11.43
N ARG A 241 16.25 0.75 10.80
CA ARG A 241 15.52 1.31 9.65
C ARG A 241 14.76 2.59 10.00
N ALA A 242 14.23 2.70 11.21
CA ALA A 242 13.60 3.93 11.71
C ALA A 242 14.64 5.04 11.94
N ALA A 243 15.78 4.74 12.55
CA ALA A 243 16.88 5.69 12.74
C ALA A 243 17.42 6.22 11.40
N ASP A 244 17.65 5.34 10.41
CA ASP A 244 18.08 5.73 9.07
C ASP A 244 17.06 6.62 8.33
N ARG A 245 15.75 6.47 8.64
CA ARG A 245 14.68 7.30 8.07
C ARG A 245 14.61 8.66 8.78
N LEU A 246 14.81 8.67 10.09
CA LEU A 246 14.83 9.88 10.92
C LEU A 246 16.05 10.77 10.58
N GLU A 247 17.23 10.19 10.38
CA GLU A 247 18.40 10.92 9.88
C GLU A 247 18.17 11.48 8.48
N ARG A 248 17.55 10.72 7.58
CA ARG A 248 17.17 11.21 6.24
C ARG A 248 16.17 12.37 6.29
N LEU A 249 15.21 12.33 7.22
CA LEU A 249 14.29 13.45 7.49
C LEU A 249 15.04 14.68 8.01
N ARG A 250 15.93 14.51 8.99
CA ARG A 250 16.70 15.60 9.61
C ARG A 250 17.71 16.23 8.65
N ALA A 251 18.37 15.44 7.80
CA ALA A 251 19.31 15.91 6.78
C ALA A 251 18.60 16.50 5.55
N SER A 252 17.40 16.03 5.21
CA SER A 252 16.62 16.49 4.07
C SER A 252 15.13 16.48 4.41
N PRO A 253 14.59 17.60 4.95
CA PRO A 253 13.23 17.65 5.47
C PRO A 253 12.19 17.72 4.35
N THR A 254 11.87 16.55 3.78
CA THR A 254 10.82 16.37 2.77
C THR A 254 9.58 15.70 3.39
N PRO A 255 8.37 16.00 2.90
CA PRO A 255 7.16 15.35 3.39
C PRO A 255 7.11 13.84 3.07
N ARG A 256 7.89 13.37 2.08
CA ARG A 256 8.08 11.95 1.78
C ARG A 256 8.91 11.25 2.87
N HIS A 257 10.05 11.82 3.27
CA HIS A 257 10.85 11.29 4.38
C HIS A 257 10.07 11.30 5.70
N ALA A 258 9.30 12.36 5.94
CA ALA A 258 8.42 12.47 7.10
C ALA A 258 7.40 11.34 7.16
N LEU A 259 6.71 11.06 6.04
CA LEU A 259 5.75 9.97 5.95
C LEU A 259 6.39 8.59 6.14
N ASP A 260 7.61 8.39 5.65
CA ASP A 260 8.35 7.14 5.86
C ASP A 260 8.74 6.92 7.33
N VAL A 261 9.10 7.98 8.06
CA VAL A 261 9.30 7.94 9.52
C VAL A 261 7.99 7.59 10.23
N LEU A 262 6.91 8.32 9.95
CA LEU A 262 5.59 8.09 10.55
C LEU A 262 5.12 6.64 10.36
N ARG A 263 5.25 6.10 9.14
CA ARG A 263 4.92 4.69 8.84
C ARG A 263 5.73 3.71 9.69
N THR A 264 7.03 3.92 9.89
CA THR A 264 7.82 3.03 10.77
C THR A 264 7.38 3.16 12.23
N LEU A 265 7.13 4.39 12.71
CA LEU A 265 6.70 4.63 14.08
C LEU A 265 5.31 4.03 14.38
N THR A 266 4.39 3.93 13.39
CA THR A 266 3.10 3.23 13.60
C THR A 266 3.20 1.71 13.83
N VAL A 267 4.38 1.13 13.59
CA VAL A 267 4.72 -0.28 13.86
C VAL A 267 5.50 -0.39 15.17
N LEU A 268 6.58 0.40 15.31
CA LEU A 268 7.48 0.35 16.48
C LEU A 268 6.88 0.96 17.77
N ALA A 269 6.02 1.96 17.62
CA ALA A 269 5.46 2.76 18.69
C ALA A 269 3.98 3.05 18.39
N PRO A 270 3.08 2.03 18.41
CA PRO A 270 1.71 2.18 17.91
C PRO A 270 0.80 3.10 18.75
N SER A 271 1.07 3.27 20.05
CA SER A 271 0.31 4.15 20.95
C SER A 271 0.66 5.63 20.76
N THR A 272 -0.30 6.55 20.85
CA THR A 272 -0.05 8.01 20.80
C THR A 272 1.00 8.49 21.81
N ALA A 273 1.03 7.88 23.00
CA ALA A 273 1.98 8.18 24.06
C ALA A 273 3.39 7.60 23.82
N ALA A 274 3.56 6.72 22.82
CA ALA A 274 4.84 6.14 22.44
C ALA A 274 5.53 6.99 21.37
N ALA A 275 6.82 7.27 21.56
CA ALA A 275 7.65 8.15 20.72
C ALA A 275 6.99 9.52 20.35
N PRO A 276 6.39 10.26 21.30
CA PRO A 276 5.57 11.44 20.97
C PRO A 276 6.38 12.54 20.28
N ALA A 277 7.61 12.81 20.74
CA ALA A 277 8.50 13.81 20.15
C ALA A 277 8.87 13.46 18.69
N LEU A 278 9.25 12.21 18.40
CA LEU A 278 9.59 11.75 17.05
C LEU A 278 8.40 11.81 16.09
N LYS A 279 7.20 11.48 16.59
CA LYS A 279 5.95 11.59 15.82
C LYS A 279 5.60 13.05 15.54
N HIS A 280 5.75 13.93 16.52
CA HIS A 280 5.50 15.36 16.35
C HIS A 280 6.49 15.99 15.35
N GLU A 281 7.79 15.66 15.44
CA GLU A 281 8.82 16.09 14.47
C GLU A 281 8.46 15.65 13.04
N ALA A 282 8.07 14.39 12.85
CA ALA A 282 7.71 13.85 11.56
C ALA A 282 6.36 14.40 11.05
N LEU A 283 5.35 14.58 11.90
CA LEU A 283 4.10 15.26 11.52
C LEU A 283 4.35 16.71 11.10
N ALA A 284 5.14 17.46 11.87
CA ALA A 284 5.50 18.84 11.52
C ALA A 284 6.33 18.92 10.22
N GLY A 285 7.14 17.91 9.90
CA GLY A 285 7.79 17.75 8.60
C GLY A 285 6.81 17.50 7.45
N LEU A 286 5.84 16.60 7.66
CA LEU A 286 4.80 16.27 6.69
C LEU A 286 3.91 17.48 6.39
N THR A 287 3.35 18.11 7.42
CA THR A 287 2.45 19.26 7.32
C THR A 287 3.11 20.44 6.60
N ARG A 288 4.32 20.87 7.02
CA ARG A 288 5.03 21.98 6.36
C ARG A 288 5.31 21.73 4.88
N GLY A 289 5.56 20.47 4.50
CA GLY A 289 5.81 20.09 3.11
C GLY A 289 4.55 19.88 2.28
N LEU A 290 3.37 19.77 2.88
CA LEU A 290 2.18 19.30 2.18
C LEU A 290 1.69 20.28 1.11
N ALA A 291 1.83 21.60 1.35
CA ALA A 291 1.40 22.65 0.41
C ALA A 291 2.02 22.53 -1.00
N VAL A 292 3.19 21.91 -1.12
CA VAL A 292 3.94 21.68 -2.38
C VAL A 292 4.08 20.19 -2.72
N ALA A 293 3.33 19.32 -2.05
CA ALA A 293 3.34 17.88 -2.30
C ALA A 293 2.75 17.50 -3.67
N ASP A 294 3.28 16.43 -4.26
CA ASP A 294 2.67 15.80 -5.43
C ASP A 294 1.44 14.95 -5.05
N ALA A 295 0.57 14.70 -6.04
CA ALA A 295 -0.67 13.93 -5.85
C ALA A 295 -0.42 12.51 -5.32
N GLY A 296 0.69 11.86 -5.70
CA GLY A 296 1.03 10.52 -5.25
C GLY A 296 1.37 10.47 -3.76
N LEU A 297 2.05 11.50 -3.24
CA LEU A 297 2.28 11.65 -1.80
C LEU A 297 0.95 11.81 -1.05
N VAL A 298 0.07 12.73 -1.48
CA VAL A 298 -1.23 13.00 -0.83
C VAL A 298 -2.15 11.78 -0.89
N GLN A 299 -2.21 11.08 -2.03
CA GLN A 299 -2.92 9.81 -2.17
C GLN A 299 -2.38 8.75 -1.19
N SER A 300 -1.06 8.71 -0.96
CA SER A 300 -0.44 7.74 -0.05
C SER A 300 -0.71 8.02 1.45
N LEU A 301 -1.27 9.19 1.79
CA LEU A 301 -1.79 9.48 3.14
C LEU A 301 -3.11 8.76 3.43
N ALA A 302 -3.83 8.26 2.42
CA ALA A 302 -5.10 7.57 2.60
C ALA A 302 -5.04 6.32 3.53
N ASN A 303 -3.83 5.81 3.81
CA ASN A 303 -3.59 4.66 4.68
C ASN A 303 -2.89 5.03 6.02
N LEU A 304 -2.74 6.33 6.32
CA LEU A 304 -2.09 6.81 7.53
C LEU A 304 -3.10 6.88 8.69
N ASP A 305 -2.96 6.00 9.67
CA ASP A 305 -3.86 5.92 10.82
C ASP A 305 -3.57 7.03 11.84
N LEU A 306 -4.38 8.10 11.81
CA LEU A 306 -4.18 9.26 12.68
C LEU A 306 -4.39 8.97 14.16
N THR A 307 -5.08 7.87 14.52
CA THR A 307 -5.31 7.49 15.92
C THR A 307 -4.02 7.10 16.66
N LYS A 308 -2.92 6.90 15.92
CA LYS A 308 -1.61 6.50 16.45
C LYS A 308 -0.67 7.67 16.75
N PHE A 309 -1.04 8.92 16.43
CA PHE A 309 -0.15 10.07 16.62
C PHE A 309 -0.76 11.14 17.54
N PRO A 310 0.06 11.81 18.37
CA PRO A 310 -0.37 13.04 19.03
C PRO A 310 -0.64 14.13 17.99
N ASP A 311 -1.59 15.02 18.28
CA ASP A 311 -1.84 16.29 17.59
C ASP A 311 -2.08 16.23 16.06
N ALA A 312 -2.41 15.06 15.50
CA ALA A 312 -2.67 14.87 14.07
C ALA A 312 -3.94 15.56 13.53
N SER A 313 -4.67 16.29 14.38
CA SER A 313 -5.96 16.92 14.07
C SER A 313 -5.93 17.97 12.95
N GLY A 314 -4.78 18.62 12.70
CA GLY A 314 -4.62 19.59 11.61
C GLY A 314 -4.28 18.98 10.23
N LEU A 315 -3.91 17.71 10.15
CA LEU A 315 -3.58 17.08 8.85
C LEU A 315 -4.77 16.98 7.87
N PRO A 316 -6.01 16.69 8.31
CA PRO A 316 -7.20 16.77 7.46
C PRO A 316 -7.37 18.15 6.80
N ASP A 317 -7.20 19.24 7.56
CA ASP A 317 -7.37 20.61 7.04
C ASP A 317 -6.31 20.95 5.99
N GLU A 318 -5.07 20.50 6.18
CA GLU A 318 -3.98 20.67 5.22
C GLU A 318 -4.19 19.84 3.95
N VAL A 319 -4.76 18.62 4.04
CA VAL A 319 -5.16 17.82 2.89
C VAL A 319 -6.31 18.49 2.13
N ALA A 320 -7.29 19.08 2.82
CA ALA A 320 -8.35 19.86 2.20
C ALA A 320 -7.81 21.13 1.53
N ALA A 321 -6.89 21.85 2.18
CA ALA A 321 -6.22 23.02 1.61
C ALA A 321 -5.31 22.70 0.42
N TRP A 322 -4.71 21.50 0.37
CA TRP A 322 -4.01 21.02 -0.82
C TRP A 322 -4.99 20.71 -1.95
N THR A 323 -6.09 20.01 -1.65
CA THR A 323 -7.13 19.63 -2.62
C THR A 323 -7.74 20.88 -3.27
N ASP A 324 -8.08 21.89 -2.47
CA ASP A 324 -8.59 23.19 -2.89
C ASP A 324 -7.66 23.94 -3.87
N ARG A 325 -6.33 23.75 -3.75
CA ARG A 325 -5.31 24.47 -4.54
C ARG A 325 -4.89 23.74 -5.82
N HIS A 326 -4.81 22.41 -5.77
CA HIS A 326 -4.10 21.64 -6.80
C HIS A 326 -5.00 20.71 -7.61
N PHE A 327 -6.11 20.20 -7.04
CA PHE A 327 -6.81 19.04 -7.61
C PHE A 327 -7.41 19.32 -9.01
N ALA A 328 -7.96 20.53 -9.24
CA ALA A 328 -8.49 20.95 -10.54
C ALA A 328 -7.42 21.10 -11.64
N HIS A 329 -6.14 21.14 -11.27
CA HIS A 329 -5.01 21.33 -12.19
C HIS A 329 -4.16 20.05 -12.36
N LEU A 330 -4.56 18.94 -11.72
CA LEU A 330 -3.87 17.66 -11.87
C LEU A 330 -3.99 17.11 -13.30
N PRO A 331 -2.97 16.40 -13.80
CA PRO A 331 -3.11 15.56 -14.97
C PRO A 331 -4.30 14.60 -14.81
N ALA A 332 -5.10 14.41 -15.86
CA ALA A 332 -6.34 13.65 -15.76
C ALA A 332 -6.16 12.21 -15.24
N ALA A 333 -5.02 11.57 -15.53
CA ALA A 333 -4.66 10.25 -14.99
C ALA A 333 -4.34 10.26 -13.48
N ASP A 334 -3.89 11.39 -12.92
CA ASP A 334 -3.61 11.54 -11.49
C ASP A 334 -4.92 11.83 -10.74
N ALA A 335 -5.74 12.75 -11.26
CA ALA A 335 -7.07 13.01 -10.75
C ALA A 335 -7.94 11.74 -10.76
N ALA A 336 -7.94 10.96 -11.84
CA ALA A 336 -8.67 9.70 -11.93
C ALA A 336 -8.25 8.69 -10.84
N ARG A 337 -6.93 8.50 -10.63
CA ARG A 337 -6.42 7.62 -9.56
C ARG A 337 -6.76 8.11 -8.15
N MET A 338 -6.81 9.43 -7.93
CA MET A 338 -7.26 9.98 -6.64
C MET A 338 -8.77 9.79 -6.42
N LEU A 339 -9.59 9.99 -7.46
CA LEU A 339 -11.04 9.77 -7.41
C LEU A 339 -11.39 8.29 -7.21
N GLU A 340 -10.72 7.37 -7.92
CA GLU A 340 -10.83 5.93 -7.70
C GLU A 340 -10.48 5.56 -6.25
N ARG A 341 -9.38 6.13 -5.72
CA ARG A 341 -8.96 5.89 -4.33
C ARG A 341 -9.93 6.46 -3.29
N LEU A 342 -10.64 7.54 -3.62
CA LEU A 342 -11.69 8.14 -2.79
C LEU A 342 -12.95 7.25 -2.74
N ALA A 343 -13.33 6.65 -3.86
CA ALA A 343 -14.44 5.68 -3.92
C ALA A 343 -14.13 4.32 -3.27
N SER A 344 -12.85 4.04 -2.96
CA SER A 344 -12.43 2.78 -2.33
C SER A 344 -12.69 2.73 -0.83
N ASP A 345 -13.20 1.59 -0.38
CA ASP A 345 -13.35 1.20 1.03
C ASP A 345 -12.00 1.15 1.78
N GLN A 346 -10.91 0.87 1.07
CA GLN A 346 -9.54 0.74 1.61
C GLN A 346 -8.92 2.05 2.12
N SER A 347 -9.50 3.21 1.80
CA SER A 347 -9.04 4.52 2.27
C SER A 347 -9.60 4.84 3.64
N LEU A 348 -8.79 5.40 4.54
CA LEU A 348 -9.23 5.78 5.88
C LEU A 348 -10.18 6.98 5.84
N GLU A 349 -11.15 6.96 6.74
CA GLU A 349 -12.30 7.88 6.72
C GLU A 349 -11.91 9.35 6.83
N TRP A 350 -10.93 9.68 7.67
CA TRP A 350 -10.45 11.05 7.83
C TRP A 350 -9.95 11.65 6.50
N TRP A 351 -9.28 10.84 5.66
CA TRP A 351 -8.71 11.26 4.39
C TRP A 351 -9.81 11.37 3.34
N ARG A 352 -10.70 10.37 3.28
CA ARG A 352 -11.86 10.40 2.39
C ARG A 352 -12.68 11.66 2.62
N ARG A 353 -13.00 11.95 3.89
CA ARG A 353 -13.79 13.10 4.30
C ARG A 353 -13.12 14.43 3.97
N ALA A 354 -11.83 14.59 4.28
CA ALA A 354 -11.08 15.82 3.97
C ALA A 354 -11.06 16.13 2.46
N VAL A 355 -10.85 15.11 1.63
CA VAL A 355 -10.85 15.25 0.17
C VAL A 355 -12.27 15.45 -0.37
N SER A 356 -13.27 14.68 0.07
CA SER A 356 -14.64 14.78 -0.44
C SER A 356 -15.32 16.11 -0.05
N GLU A 357 -15.17 16.57 1.20
CA GLU A 357 -15.73 17.86 1.65
C GLU A 357 -15.11 19.05 0.89
N SER A 358 -13.82 19.00 0.54
CA SER A 358 -13.17 19.99 -0.32
C SER A 358 -13.69 19.91 -1.76
N LEU A 359 -13.67 18.72 -2.38
CA LEU A 359 -14.13 18.53 -3.76
C LEU A 359 -15.60 18.92 -3.95
N SER A 360 -16.52 18.44 -3.10
CA SER A 360 -17.95 18.78 -3.21
C SER A 360 -18.20 20.29 -3.07
N ARG A 361 -17.48 20.97 -2.16
CA ARG A 361 -17.56 22.43 -1.98
C ARG A 361 -17.07 23.18 -3.22
N ARG A 362 -15.96 22.74 -3.81
CA ARG A 362 -15.34 23.38 -4.99
C ARG A 362 -16.12 23.12 -6.28
N LEU A 363 -16.67 21.92 -6.45
CA LEU A 363 -17.54 21.56 -7.57
C LEU A 363 -18.91 22.26 -7.50
N ALA A 364 -19.40 22.57 -6.29
CA ALA A 364 -20.58 23.42 -6.12
C ALA A 364 -20.28 24.92 -6.41
N ALA A 365 -19.08 25.41 -6.13
CA ALA A 365 -18.71 26.81 -6.34
C ALA A 365 -18.67 27.22 -7.84
N PRO A 366 -19.00 28.48 -8.19
CA PRO A 366 -19.02 28.97 -9.57
C PRO A 366 -17.61 29.32 -10.09
N ASP A 367 -16.70 28.34 -10.08
CA ASP A 367 -15.34 28.48 -10.61
C ASP A 367 -15.19 27.73 -11.95
N PRO A 368 -14.90 28.43 -13.06
CA PRO A 368 -14.72 27.80 -14.38
C PRO A 368 -13.63 26.72 -14.41
N HIS A 369 -12.58 26.81 -13.60
CA HIS A 369 -11.51 25.80 -13.58
C HIS A 369 -12.01 24.47 -13.03
N TRP A 370 -12.87 24.51 -12.01
CA TRP A 370 -13.48 23.32 -11.44
C TRP A 370 -14.56 22.73 -12.36
N ALA A 371 -15.29 23.56 -13.10
CA ALA A 371 -16.20 23.09 -14.15
C ALA A 371 -15.45 22.38 -15.29
N GLN A 372 -14.34 22.96 -15.76
CA GLN A 372 -13.43 22.35 -16.75
C GLN A 372 -12.88 21.00 -16.26
N ALA A 373 -12.40 20.97 -15.02
CA ALA A 373 -11.86 19.76 -14.40
C ALA A 373 -12.94 18.67 -14.28
N ALA A 374 -14.13 19.02 -13.78
CA ALA A 374 -15.28 18.11 -13.69
C ALA A 374 -15.69 17.55 -15.06
N PHE A 375 -15.79 18.40 -16.08
CA PHE A 375 -16.06 17.97 -17.45
C PHE A 375 -15.02 16.96 -17.94
N SER A 376 -13.73 17.22 -17.69
CA SER A 376 -12.65 16.31 -18.05
C SER A 376 -12.74 14.97 -17.30
N TRP A 377 -13.13 14.97 -16.02
CA TRP A 377 -13.23 13.75 -15.21
C TRP A 377 -14.44 12.90 -15.58
N LEU A 378 -15.56 13.52 -15.95
CA LEU A 378 -16.76 12.82 -16.43
C LEU A 378 -16.51 12.06 -17.75
N ALA A 379 -15.45 12.38 -18.49
CA ALA A 379 -15.03 11.62 -19.66
C ALA A 379 -14.33 10.28 -19.33
N TYR A 380 -13.92 10.06 -18.07
CA TYR A 380 -13.26 8.83 -17.63
C TYR A 380 -14.26 7.87 -16.95
N PRO A 381 -14.26 6.56 -17.27
CA PRO A 381 -15.15 5.60 -16.60
C PRO A 381 -14.88 5.45 -15.10
N ASP A 382 -13.60 5.40 -14.72
CA ASP A 382 -13.17 5.02 -13.37
C ASP A 382 -13.49 6.08 -12.30
N THR A 383 -13.79 7.31 -12.72
CA THR A 383 -14.20 8.42 -11.83
C THR A 383 -15.67 8.34 -11.42
N ARG A 384 -16.50 7.56 -12.13
CA ARG A 384 -17.97 7.55 -12.02
C ARG A 384 -18.47 7.36 -10.59
N ALA A 385 -17.91 6.40 -9.86
CA ALA A 385 -18.32 6.08 -8.50
C ALA A 385 -18.00 7.21 -7.49
N ALA A 386 -16.93 7.97 -7.70
CA ALA A 386 -16.66 9.15 -6.89
C ALA A 386 -17.56 10.32 -7.28
N LEU A 387 -17.67 10.61 -8.58
CA LEU A 387 -18.43 11.75 -9.10
C LEU A 387 -19.95 11.63 -8.90
N SER A 388 -20.51 10.45 -8.63
CA SER A 388 -21.92 10.33 -8.23
C SER A 388 -22.19 10.87 -6.82
N THR A 389 -21.17 10.88 -5.95
CA THR A 389 -21.26 11.41 -4.57
C THR A 389 -20.83 12.87 -4.47
N LEU A 390 -19.88 13.31 -5.30
CA LEU A 390 -19.26 14.64 -5.20
C LEU A 390 -19.96 15.74 -6.00
N LEU A 391 -20.65 15.38 -7.08
CA LEU A 391 -21.10 16.34 -8.09
C LEU A 391 -22.64 16.43 -8.07
N PRO A 392 -23.23 17.54 -7.57
CA PRO A 392 -24.68 17.65 -7.45
C PRO A 392 -25.37 17.59 -8.81
N ALA A 393 -26.40 16.74 -8.94
CA ALA A 393 -27.22 16.64 -10.14
C ALA A 393 -28.22 17.81 -10.23
N THR A 394 -27.72 19.01 -10.52
CA THR A 394 -28.54 20.22 -10.68
C THR A 394 -28.29 20.90 -12.02
N GLU A 395 -29.29 21.59 -12.57
CA GLU A 395 -29.20 22.30 -13.84
C GLU A 395 -28.09 23.37 -13.82
N ALA A 396 -27.88 24.05 -12.68
CA ALA A 396 -26.80 25.02 -12.51
C ALA A 396 -25.40 24.38 -12.54
N VAL A 397 -25.25 23.10 -12.12
CA VAL A 397 -23.99 22.36 -12.28
C VAL A 397 -23.82 21.92 -13.73
N GLU A 398 -24.89 21.44 -14.36
CA GLU A 398 -24.92 21.01 -15.76
C GLU A 398 -24.51 22.13 -16.73
N GLU A 399 -25.13 23.32 -16.64
CA GLU A 399 -24.84 24.45 -17.54
C GLU A 399 -23.38 24.89 -17.44
N ARG A 400 -22.80 24.99 -16.24
CA ARG A 400 -21.39 25.37 -16.06
C ARG A 400 -20.42 24.33 -16.65
N ILE A 401 -20.76 23.05 -16.54
CA ILE A 401 -19.98 21.95 -17.15
C ILE A 401 -20.11 22.00 -18.68
N LEU A 402 -21.28 22.37 -19.20
CA LEU A 402 -21.54 22.53 -20.63
C LEU A 402 -20.81 23.75 -21.22
N ASP A 403 -20.77 24.89 -20.51
CA ASP A 403 -19.99 26.06 -20.89
C ASP A 403 -18.50 25.71 -21.03
N ALA A 404 -17.97 24.98 -20.05
CA ALA A 404 -16.60 24.45 -20.05
C ALA A 404 -16.34 23.35 -21.11
N ALA A 405 -17.37 22.80 -21.76
CA ALA A 405 -17.19 21.85 -22.88
C ALA A 405 -16.64 22.53 -24.15
N SER A 406 -16.67 23.88 -24.21
CA SER A 406 -16.24 24.70 -25.33
C SER A 406 -14.75 24.51 -25.65
N GLY A 407 -14.45 23.99 -26.84
CA GLY A 407 -13.09 23.75 -27.33
C GLY A 407 -12.50 22.37 -27.00
N ASN A 408 -13.18 21.53 -26.22
CA ASN A 408 -12.70 20.19 -25.91
C ASN A 408 -12.88 19.20 -27.09
N HIS A 409 -11.79 18.53 -27.47
CA HIS A 409 -11.78 17.41 -28.43
C HIS A 409 -11.75 16.09 -27.67
N LEU A 410 -12.90 15.43 -27.57
CA LEU A 410 -13.04 14.13 -26.91
C LEU A 410 -13.13 13.00 -27.94
N ASN A 411 -12.57 11.84 -27.61
CA ASN A 411 -12.72 10.63 -28.41
C ASN A 411 -14.09 9.97 -28.20
N ALA A 412 -14.43 8.98 -29.03
CA ALA A 412 -15.73 8.32 -29.00
C ALA A 412 -16.03 7.62 -27.65
N ALA A 413 -15.01 7.07 -26.96
CA ALA A 413 -15.20 6.41 -25.67
C ALA A 413 -15.50 7.43 -24.54
N ALA A 414 -14.79 8.56 -24.54
CA ALA A 414 -15.04 9.69 -23.65
C ALA A 414 -16.46 10.26 -23.82
N LEU A 415 -16.91 10.42 -25.07
CA LEU A 415 -18.27 10.87 -25.37
C LEU A 415 -19.32 9.83 -24.94
N ALA A 416 -19.08 8.53 -25.15
CA ALA A 416 -19.97 7.47 -24.66
C ALA A 416 -20.08 7.48 -23.12
N ASN A 417 -18.98 7.72 -22.40
CA ASN A 417 -19.00 7.82 -20.94
C ASN A 417 -19.76 9.07 -20.45
N LEU A 418 -19.52 10.23 -21.07
CA LEU A 418 -20.30 11.45 -20.80
C LEU A 418 -21.81 11.22 -21.01
N ARG A 419 -22.20 10.51 -22.08
CA ARG A 419 -23.60 10.18 -22.35
C ARG A 419 -24.21 9.36 -21.21
N ALA A 420 -23.49 8.34 -20.73
CA ALA A 420 -23.94 7.50 -19.62
C ALA A 420 -24.07 8.29 -18.31
N GLN A 421 -23.10 9.14 -18.01
CA GLN A 421 -23.10 10.01 -16.81
C GLN A 421 -24.24 11.06 -16.87
N ALA A 422 -24.56 11.56 -18.06
CA ALA A 422 -25.65 12.50 -18.29
C ALA A 422 -27.03 11.84 -18.12
N ILE A 423 -27.21 10.61 -18.63
CA ILE A 423 -28.43 9.81 -18.40
C ILE A 423 -28.63 9.53 -16.91
N GLU A 424 -27.57 9.13 -16.19
CA GLU A 424 -27.62 8.82 -14.75
C GLU A 424 -27.97 10.04 -13.87
N ARG A 425 -27.65 11.26 -14.33
CA ARG A 425 -27.93 12.51 -13.61
C ARG A 425 -29.13 13.29 -14.15
N GLU A 426 -29.85 12.71 -15.12
CA GLU A 426 -30.95 13.38 -15.84
C GLU A 426 -30.55 14.72 -16.50
N TRP A 427 -29.25 14.88 -16.79
CA TRP A 427 -28.63 16.04 -17.42
C TRP A 427 -28.93 16.07 -18.93
N SER A 428 -30.05 16.71 -19.25
CA SER A 428 -30.66 16.77 -20.57
C SER A 428 -29.85 17.54 -21.61
N ARG A 429 -29.25 18.68 -21.22
CA ARG A 429 -28.45 19.55 -22.10
C ARG A 429 -27.07 18.95 -22.37
N LEU A 430 -26.44 18.31 -21.38
CA LEU A 430 -25.21 17.56 -21.58
C LEU A 430 -25.47 16.33 -22.46
N HIS A 431 -26.58 15.61 -22.25
CA HIS A 431 -26.95 14.51 -23.16
C HIS A 431 -27.15 15.02 -24.59
N ALA A 432 -27.90 16.12 -24.79
CA ALA A 432 -28.11 16.76 -26.09
C ALA A 432 -26.79 17.13 -26.79
N TRP A 433 -25.86 17.77 -26.06
CA TRP A 433 -24.53 18.13 -26.56
C TRP A 433 -23.73 16.91 -27.01
N VAL A 434 -23.78 15.81 -26.25
CA VAL A 434 -23.09 14.56 -26.60
C VAL A 434 -23.72 13.88 -27.82
N VAL A 435 -25.06 13.78 -27.90
CA VAL A 435 -25.70 13.13 -29.06
C VAL A 435 -25.52 13.93 -30.35
N MET A 436 -25.53 15.27 -30.28
CA MET A 436 -25.22 16.15 -31.40
C MET A 436 -23.79 15.97 -31.94
N ARG A 437 -22.84 15.51 -31.10
CA ARG A 437 -21.45 15.23 -31.47
C ARG A 437 -21.17 13.78 -31.89
N THR A 438 -22.10 12.85 -31.65
CA THR A 438 -21.88 11.41 -31.85
C THR A 438 -22.82 10.76 -32.85
N LEU A 439 -23.96 11.39 -33.15
CA LEU A 439 -25.02 10.86 -34.01
C LEU A 439 -25.32 11.82 -35.17
N SER A 440 -26.07 11.38 -36.18
CA SER A 440 -26.64 12.32 -37.16
C SER A 440 -27.70 13.21 -36.51
N PRO A 441 -28.02 14.40 -37.05
CA PRO A 441 -29.03 15.30 -36.46
C PRO A 441 -30.39 14.63 -36.17
N HIS A 442 -30.91 13.85 -37.13
CA HIS A 442 -32.15 13.07 -37.00
C HIS A 442 -32.07 12.09 -35.82
N GLN A 443 -30.94 11.38 -35.69
CA GLN A 443 -30.70 10.43 -34.60
C GLN A 443 -30.51 11.16 -33.25
N ALA A 444 -29.89 12.33 -33.24
CA ALA A 444 -29.69 13.16 -32.04
C ALA A 444 -31.03 13.69 -31.50
N ILE A 445 -31.89 14.24 -32.37
CA ILE A 445 -33.24 14.69 -32.01
C ILE A 445 -34.05 13.52 -31.45
N ARG A 446 -34.10 12.38 -32.16
CA ARG A 446 -34.82 11.19 -31.69
C ARG A 446 -34.29 10.67 -30.35
N ALA A 447 -32.97 10.62 -30.17
CA ALA A 447 -32.35 10.19 -28.93
C ALA A 447 -32.68 11.13 -27.76
N GLN A 448 -32.77 12.44 -28.01
CA GLN A 448 -33.14 13.43 -27.02
C GLN A 448 -34.64 13.39 -26.67
N ARG A 449 -35.52 13.16 -27.65
CA ARG A 449 -36.97 12.97 -27.41
C ARG A 449 -37.26 11.73 -26.53
N THR A 450 -36.37 10.72 -26.56
CA THR A 450 -36.44 9.54 -25.67
C THR A 450 -35.71 9.71 -24.33
N PHE A 451 -35.16 10.88 -24.02
CA PHE A 451 -34.43 11.11 -22.77
C PHE A 451 -35.41 11.32 -21.60
N PRO A 452 -35.20 10.68 -20.43
CA PRO A 452 -36.18 10.70 -19.33
C PRO A 452 -36.20 12.00 -18.50
N GLY A 453 -35.27 12.93 -18.71
CA GLY A 453 -35.15 14.18 -17.96
C GLY A 453 -35.88 15.38 -18.59
N PRO A 454 -35.59 16.62 -18.12
CA PRO A 454 -36.29 17.84 -18.55
C PRO A 454 -36.10 18.16 -20.05
N PRO A 455 -36.97 18.95 -20.68
CA PRO A 455 -36.89 19.24 -22.12
C PRO A 455 -35.79 20.26 -22.51
N SER A 456 -34.98 20.73 -21.56
CA SER A 456 -33.96 21.76 -21.77
C SER A 456 -32.87 21.37 -22.79
N GLY A 457 -32.60 20.07 -22.96
CA GLY A 457 -31.73 19.55 -24.02
C GLY A 457 -32.34 19.61 -25.43
N LEU A 458 -33.67 19.53 -25.59
CA LEU A 458 -34.30 19.77 -26.90
C LEU A 458 -34.12 21.24 -27.32
N ALA A 459 -34.21 22.18 -26.38
CA ALA A 459 -33.93 23.59 -26.67
C ALA A 459 -32.50 23.78 -27.19
N LEU A 460 -31.51 23.15 -26.56
CA LEU A 460 -30.12 23.19 -27.03
C LEU A 460 -29.96 22.64 -28.46
N LEU A 461 -30.67 21.58 -28.84
CA LEU A 461 -30.66 21.07 -30.21
C LEU A 461 -31.28 22.06 -31.21
N ALA A 462 -32.41 22.69 -30.85
CA ALA A 462 -33.07 23.71 -31.69
C ALA A 462 -32.22 24.98 -31.87
N GLU A 463 -31.36 25.31 -30.89
CA GLU A 463 -30.41 26.43 -30.97
C GLU A 463 -29.19 26.12 -31.84
N ARG A 464 -28.71 24.86 -31.85
CA ARG A 464 -27.36 24.51 -32.35
C ARG A 464 -27.34 23.71 -33.66
N LEU A 465 -28.42 23.03 -34.04
CA LEU A 465 -28.51 22.31 -35.32
C LEU A 465 -28.79 23.26 -36.49
N ALA A 466 -28.49 22.82 -37.71
CA ALA A 466 -28.78 23.56 -38.93
C ALA A 466 -30.31 23.69 -39.14
N GLY A 467 -30.76 24.90 -39.47
CA GLY A 467 -32.20 25.24 -39.46
C GLY A 467 -33.04 24.53 -40.52
N ASP A 468 -32.45 24.18 -41.66
CA ASP A 468 -33.07 23.35 -42.70
C ASP A 468 -33.37 21.93 -42.17
N VAL A 469 -32.42 21.34 -41.45
CA VAL A 469 -32.57 20.04 -40.81
C VAL A 469 -33.66 20.08 -39.73
N LEU A 470 -33.66 21.09 -38.88
CA LEU A 470 -34.69 21.30 -37.84
C LEU A 470 -36.11 21.36 -38.42
N VAL A 471 -36.30 22.15 -39.48
CA VAL A 471 -37.59 22.28 -40.17
C VAL A 471 -37.99 20.96 -40.82
N SER A 472 -37.05 20.26 -41.49
CA SER A 472 -37.34 18.96 -42.12
C SER A 472 -37.80 17.89 -41.11
N GLU A 473 -37.23 17.88 -39.90
CA GLU A 473 -37.58 16.91 -38.85
C GLU A 473 -38.93 17.20 -38.19
N VAL A 474 -39.26 18.48 -37.90
CA VAL A 474 -40.60 18.83 -37.41
C VAL A 474 -41.68 18.44 -38.42
N ILE A 475 -41.40 18.55 -39.72
CA ILE A 475 -42.35 18.19 -40.77
C ILE A 475 -42.52 16.67 -40.86
N ALA A 476 -41.44 15.90 -40.71
CA ALA A 476 -41.44 14.45 -40.83
C ALA A 476 -42.05 13.73 -39.60
N ASP A 477 -41.77 14.21 -38.39
CA ASP A 477 -42.25 13.64 -37.12
C ASP A 477 -42.69 14.76 -36.15
N PRO A 478 -43.88 15.36 -36.40
CA PRO A 478 -44.38 16.50 -35.65
C PRO A 478 -44.80 16.13 -34.23
N GLU A 479 -44.07 16.68 -33.26
CA GLU A 479 -44.44 16.64 -31.84
C GLU A 479 -44.63 18.08 -31.32
N PRO A 480 -45.66 18.37 -30.48
CA PRO A 480 -45.97 19.74 -30.05
C PRO A 480 -44.77 20.48 -29.43
N GLN A 481 -44.08 19.86 -28.46
CA GLN A 481 -42.96 20.50 -27.76
C GLN A 481 -41.77 20.82 -28.70
N TRP A 482 -41.49 19.92 -29.65
CA TRP A 482 -40.45 20.13 -30.65
C TRP A 482 -40.85 21.22 -31.66
N THR A 483 -42.12 21.21 -32.08
CA THR A 483 -42.71 22.23 -32.95
C THR A 483 -42.60 23.62 -32.33
N ASP A 484 -42.89 23.78 -31.04
CA ASP A 484 -42.80 25.05 -30.32
C ASP A 484 -41.36 25.58 -30.18
N LEU A 485 -40.37 24.69 -30.09
CA LEU A 485 -38.95 25.07 -30.06
C LEU A 485 -38.46 25.54 -31.43
N VAL A 486 -38.77 24.79 -32.49
CA VAL A 486 -38.42 25.19 -33.87
C VAL A 486 -39.23 26.40 -34.33
N ALA A 487 -40.48 26.58 -33.85
CA ALA A 487 -41.27 27.79 -34.06
C ALA A 487 -40.56 29.04 -33.50
N ARG A 488 -40.02 28.98 -32.28
CA ARG A 488 -39.22 30.07 -31.69
C ARG A 488 -37.94 30.34 -32.48
N ARG A 489 -37.24 29.30 -32.93
CA ARG A 489 -36.03 29.44 -33.77
C ARG A 489 -36.34 30.08 -35.12
N THR A 490 -37.38 29.62 -35.81
CA THR A 490 -37.82 30.19 -37.09
C THR A 490 -38.40 31.60 -36.94
N ALA A 491 -39.00 31.96 -35.79
CA ALA A 491 -39.44 33.34 -35.53
C ALA A 491 -38.25 34.32 -35.51
N GLN A 492 -37.10 33.88 -34.99
CA GLN A 492 -35.84 34.63 -35.03
C GLN A 492 -35.17 34.57 -36.41
N GLU A 493 -35.31 33.46 -37.14
CA GLU A 493 -34.74 33.24 -38.48
C GLU A 493 -35.82 32.86 -39.52
N PRO A 494 -36.65 33.82 -39.99
CA PRO A 494 -37.83 33.52 -40.82
C PRO A 494 -37.51 32.90 -42.19
N ALA A 495 -36.27 33.09 -42.68
CA ALA A 495 -35.78 32.50 -43.91
C ALA A 495 -35.89 30.96 -43.94
N LEU A 496 -35.83 30.31 -42.76
CA LEU A 496 -35.92 28.85 -42.62
C LEU A 496 -37.27 28.27 -43.09
N LEU A 497 -38.34 29.07 -43.15
CA LEU A 497 -39.66 28.63 -43.61
C LEU A 497 -39.87 28.76 -45.13
N THR A 498 -38.91 29.32 -45.88
CA THR A 498 -39.09 29.64 -47.32
C THR A 498 -39.11 28.43 -48.26
N ALA A 499 -38.70 27.24 -47.81
CA ALA A 499 -38.44 26.07 -48.65
C ALA A 499 -39.53 24.97 -48.60
N VAL A 500 -40.74 25.24 -48.10
CA VAL A 500 -41.69 24.18 -47.69
C VAL A 500 -43.09 24.29 -48.29
N ASP A 501 -43.72 23.14 -48.55
CA ASP A 501 -45.08 22.98 -49.09
C ASP A 501 -46.18 23.19 -48.03
N ALA A 502 -46.96 24.26 -48.19
CA ALA A 502 -48.11 24.60 -47.36
C ALA A 502 -49.24 23.55 -47.34
N ARG A 503 -49.24 22.57 -48.25
CA ARG A 503 -50.18 21.45 -48.26
C ARG A 503 -49.93 20.47 -47.11
N GLN A 504 -48.74 20.45 -46.52
CA GLN A 504 -48.41 19.54 -45.42
C GLN A 504 -49.00 20.01 -44.08
N PRO A 505 -49.77 19.18 -43.35
CA PRO A 505 -50.36 19.57 -42.06
C PRO A 505 -49.31 19.97 -41.01
N ALA A 506 -48.20 19.23 -40.94
CA ALA A 506 -47.10 19.51 -40.01
C ALA A 506 -46.47 20.89 -40.25
N TRP A 507 -46.29 21.29 -41.51
CA TRP A 507 -45.82 22.65 -41.81
C TRP A 507 -46.83 23.72 -41.39
N ARG A 508 -48.13 23.51 -41.61
CA ARG A 508 -49.16 24.47 -41.16
C ARG A 508 -49.18 24.61 -39.64
N ALA A 509 -48.95 23.52 -38.90
CA ALA A 509 -48.78 23.55 -37.44
C ALA A 509 -47.54 24.38 -37.04
N LEU A 510 -46.37 24.09 -37.64
CA LEU A 510 -45.14 24.86 -37.41
C LEU A 510 -45.29 26.34 -37.78
N TRP A 511 -45.92 26.68 -38.90
CA TRP A 511 -46.18 28.07 -39.31
C TRP A 511 -47.12 28.78 -38.32
N THR A 512 -48.16 28.09 -37.84
CA THR A 512 -49.08 28.66 -36.83
C THR A 512 -48.34 28.93 -35.52
N ALA A 513 -47.52 27.99 -35.06
CA ALA A 513 -46.69 28.14 -33.88
C ALA A 513 -45.63 29.24 -34.05
N HIS A 514 -45.03 29.38 -35.24
CA HIS A 514 -44.09 30.45 -35.58
C HIS A 514 -44.73 31.84 -35.47
N VAL A 515 -45.93 32.03 -36.01
CA VAL A 515 -46.69 33.29 -35.89
C VAL A 515 -47.06 33.53 -34.42
N ALA A 516 -47.48 32.50 -33.68
CA ALA A 516 -47.76 32.61 -32.24
C ALA A 516 -46.51 32.96 -31.40
N ALA A 517 -45.32 32.55 -31.84
CA ALA A 517 -44.03 32.92 -31.25
C ALA A 517 -43.54 34.33 -31.63
N GLY A 518 -44.36 35.12 -32.33
CA GLY A 518 -44.02 36.49 -32.76
C GLY A 518 -43.26 36.57 -34.08
N GLY A 519 -43.17 35.46 -34.84
CA GLY A 519 -42.56 35.44 -36.16
C GLY A 519 -43.34 36.27 -37.19
N PRO A 520 -42.66 36.95 -38.13
CA PRO A 520 -43.32 37.78 -39.12
C PRO A 520 -44.16 36.93 -40.08
N LEU A 521 -45.37 37.39 -40.38
CA LEU A 521 -46.19 36.82 -41.47
C LEU A 521 -45.38 36.90 -42.76
N ALA A 522 -44.99 35.74 -43.31
CA ALA A 522 -44.19 35.64 -44.52
C ALA A 522 -44.83 36.45 -45.66
N SER A 523 -44.24 37.61 -45.95
CA SER A 523 -44.75 38.55 -46.96
C SER A 523 -44.68 37.89 -48.33
N GLY A 524 -45.85 37.55 -48.89
CA GLY A 524 -45.95 36.67 -50.05
C GLY A 524 -45.20 37.17 -51.28
N SER A 525 -44.10 36.52 -51.63
CA SER A 525 -43.38 36.70 -52.90
C SER A 525 -43.22 35.36 -53.62
N GLY A 526 -44.30 34.88 -54.26
CA GLY A 526 -44.26 33.62 -55.01
C GLY A 526 -45.63 32.97 -55.22
N SER A 527 -46.46 33.56 -56.10
CA SER A 527 -47.76 32.97 -56.44
C SER A 527 -47.59 31.66 -57.24
N PRO A 528 -48.16 30.52 -56.81
CA PRO A 528 -47.96 29.23 -57.46
C PRO A 528 -48.90 29.07 -58.67
N GLY A 529 -48.54 29.63 -59.83
CA GLY A 529 -49.42 29.55 -61.00
C GLY A 529 -48.92 30.19 -62.30
N ALA A 530 -47.79 29.73 -62.87
CA ALA A 530 -47.44 30.06 -64.25
C ALA A 530 -46.70 28.90 -64.95
N SER A 531 -47.46 28.02 -65.60
CA SER A 531 -46.90 26.95 -66.42
C SER A 531 -46.23 27.51 -67.68
N LYS A 532 -44.94 27.22 -67.88
CA LYS A 532 -44.29 27.32 -69.20
C LYS A 532 -43.84 25.94 -69.68
N ARG A 533 -44.69 25.32 -70.48
CA ARG A 533 -44.33 24.22 -71.38
C ARG A 533 -43.27 24.71 -72.37
N VAL A 534 -42.11 24.05 -72.43
CA VAL A 534 -41.33 23.91 -73.68
C VAL A 534 -40.72 22.51 -73.72
N ALA A 535 -40.86 21.85 -74.87
CA ALA A 535 -40.19 20.61 -75.26
C ALA A 535 -39.91 20.71 -76.78
N PRO A 536 -39.23 19.76 -77.44
CA PRO A 536 -37.90 19.22 -77.10
C PRO A 536 -36.95 19.19 -78.32
N ARG A 537 -35.63 19.23 -78.09
CA ARG A 537 -34.54 18.78 -79.00
C ARG A 537 -33.34 18.35 -78.14
N GLY A 538 -32.47 17.42 -78.48
CA GLY A 538 -32.35 16.60 -79.70
C GLY A 538 -30.86 16.25 -79.97
N VAL A 539 -30.44 15.04 -79.59
CA VAL A 539 -29.24 14.25 -79.97
C VAL A 539 -28.00 14.97 -80.58
N GLY A 540 -26.81 14.78 -79.99
CA GLY A 540 -25.52 15.04 -80.62
C GLY A 540 -24.32 14.37 -79.91
N ARG A 541 -23.46 13.64 -80.64
CA ARG A 541 -22.32 12.85 -80.10
C ARG A 541 -20.95 13.55 -80.27
N ARG A 542 -20.07 13.31 -79.27
CA ARG A 542 -18.58 13.26 -79.27
C ARG A 542 -17.80 13.61 -80.57
N ARG A 543 -16.76 14.45 -80.42
CA ARG A 543 -15.29 14.16 -80.51
C ARG A 543 -14.51 15.50 -80.44
N LEU A 544 -13.19 15.65 -80.25
CA LEU A 544 -12.04 14.93 -79.67
C LEU A 544 -10.79 15.59 -80.32
N GLN A 545 -9.96 16.33 -79.55
CA GLN A 545 -8.61 16.85 -79.86
C GLN A 545 -8.00 17.25 -78.50
N LEU A 546 -6.83 16.81 -77.99
CA LEU A 546 -5.64 16.12 -78.52
C LEU A 546 -4.60 17.02 -79.20
N ALA A 547 -3.76 17.67 -78.37
CA ALA A 547 -2.31 17.80 -78.49
C ALA A 547 -1.75 18.55 -77.25
N ASP A 548 -0.44 18.67 -77.01
CA ASP A 548 0.65 17.68 -76.85
C ASP A 548 1.88 18.49 -76.36
N CYS A 549 2.62 18.01 -75.35
CA CYS A 549 4.00 18.47 -75.04
C CYS A 549 4.65 17.71 -73.88
N ARG A 550 5.86 17.21 -74.13
CA ARG A 550 6.82 16.52 -73.24
C ARG A 550 8.24 16.97 -73.72
N PRO A 551 9.37 16.52 -73.12
CA PRO A 551 9.70 16.27 -71.71
C PRO A 551 11.12 16.80 -71.33
N ARG A 552 11.56 16.64 -70.06
CA ARG A 552 12.93 16.33 -69.55
C ARG A 552 12.92 16.54 -68.02
N GLY A 553 13.72 15.86 -67.17
CA GLY A 553 14.79 14.88 -67.39
C GLY A 553 14.96 13.88 -66.22
N ARG A 554 16.07 13.12 -66.22
CA ARG A 554 16.35 11.92 -65.38
C ARG A 554 17.27 12.19 -64.16
N ALA A 555 17.39 11.15 -63.32
CA ALA A 555 18.49 10.73 -62.42
C ALA A 555 18.20 10.93 -60.92
N GLY A 556 18.64 10.05 -59.99
CA GLY A 556 19.42 8.80 -60.10
C GLY A 556 19.41 8.03 -58.76
N GLY A 557 20.11 6.88 -58.70
CA GLY A 557 20.27 6.00 -57.52
C GLY A 557 21.00 6.65 -56.32
N GLU A 558 21.40 5.92 -55.27
CA GLU A 558 21.77 4.49 -55.16
C GLU A 558 21.54 3.87 -53.75
N ARG A 559 21.87 2.58 -53.62
CA ARG A 559 21.98 1.71 -52.41
C ARG A 559 23.45 1.21 -52.28
N PRO A 560 23.86 0.41 -51.26
CA PRO A 560 23.30 0.17 -49.93
C PRO A 560 24.28 0.67 -48.81
N PRO A 561 25.25 -0.06 -48.19
CA PRO A 561 25.52 -1.51 -48.04
C PRO A 561 24.91 -2.09 -46.72
N SER A 562 25.60 -2.97 -45.98
CA SER A 562 25.10 -3.76 -44.83
C SER A 562 26.20 -4.33 -43.92
N SER A 563 25.97 -4.47 -42.60
CA SER A 563 26.55 -5.50 -41.69
C SER A 563 25.77 -5.44 -40.34
N GLN A 564 25.22 -6.53 -39.78
CA GLN A 564 25.84 -7.53 -38.88
C GLN A 564 26.56 -6.87 -37.67
N THR A 565 26.28 -7.16 -36.40
CA THR A 565 26.08 -8.47 -35.73
C THR A 565 25.32 -8.38 -34.38
N SER A 566 24.98 -9.54 -33.79
CA SER A 566 24.66 -9.81 -32.37
C SER A 566 23.34 -9.23 -31.80
N GLY A 567 22.45 -10.00 -31.15
CA GLY A 567 22.53 -11.39 -30.71
C GLY A 567 22.59 -11.56 -29.20
N VAL A 568 21.62 -11.01 -28.45
CA VAL A 568 21.49 -11.21 -26.99
C VAL A 568 20.07 -11.65 -26.65
N VAL A 569 19.94 -12.82 -26.02
CA VAL A 569 18.67 -13.40 -25.59
C VAL A 569 18.30 -12.85 -24.20
N GLY A 570 17.43 -11.85 -24.16
CA GLY A 570 16.86 -11.33 -22.91
C GLY A 570 15.63 -12.14 -22.47
N ARG A 571 15.77 -12.94 -21.40
CA ARG A 571 14.60 -13.53 -20.72
C ARG A 571 13.76 -12.44 -20.06
N THR A 572 12.54 -12.21 -20.55
CA THR A 572 11.54 -11.41 -19.84
C THR A 572 10.85 -12.24 -18.76
N GLU A 573 11.40 -12.23 -17.54
CA GLU A 573 10.68 -12.76 -16.37
C GLU A 573 9.53 -11.82 -15.99
N ARG A 574 8.30 -12.34 -16.06
CA ARG A 574 7.10 -11.60 -15.65
C ARG A 574 7.03 -11.55 -14.12
N PHE A 575 7.30 -10.39 -13.54
CA PHE A 575 6.98 -10.11 -12.15
C PHE A 575 5.49 -10.39 -11.87
N ARG A 576 5.19 -11.36 -11.01
CA ARG A 576 3.87 -11.54 -10.41
C ARG A 576 3.87 -10.89 -9.01
N PRO A 577 2.92 -10.00 -8.69
CA PRO A 577 2.74 -9.57 -7.31
C PRO A 577 2.21 -10.74 -6.48
N ARG A 578 2.88 -11.06 -5.35
CA ARG A 578 2.35 -12.03 -4.38
C ARG A 578 1.21 -11.38 -3.59
N GLY A 579 -0.01 -11.88 -3.76
CA GLY A 579 -1.14 -11.48 -2.95
C GLY A 579 -1.01 -11.98 -1.50
N PHE A 580 -1.31 -11.12 -0.53
CA PHE A 580 -1.46 -11.50 0.87
C PHE A 580 -2.75 -12.33 1.03
N ALA A 581 -2.61 -13.63 1.32
CA ALA A 581 -3.73 -14.49 1.67
C ALA A 581 -3.97 -14.44 3.19
N ALA A 582 -5.01 -13.72 3.62
CA ALA A 582 -5.44 -13.69 5.02
C ALA A 582 -6.17 -14.99 5.38
N ALA A 583 -5.51 -15.88 6.15
CA ALA A 583 -6.10 -17.12 6.63
C ALA A 583 -7.10 -16.86 7.77
N ARG A 584 -8.41 -16.74 7.44
CA ARG A 584 -9.48 -16.77 8.44
C ARG A 584 -9.56 -18.16 9.09
N ARG A 585 -9.11 -18.29 10.34
CA ARG A 585 -9.47 -19.46 11.17
C ARG A 585 -10.97 -19.40 11.48
N ARG A 586 -11.70 -20.48 11.16
CA ARG A 586 -13.07 -20.65 11.64
C ARG A 586 -13.01 -21.11 13.10
N GLN A 587 -13.65 -20.37 14.01
CA GLN A 587 -14.13 -20.95 15.26
C GLN A 587 -15.33 -21.84 14.95
N SER A 588 -15.36 -23.02 15.54
CA SER A 588 -16.46 -23.97 15.44
C SER A 588 -17.24 -23.97 16.76
N ASP A 589 -18.38 -23.29 16.79
CA ASP A 589 -19.32 -23.38 17.92
C ASP A 589 -19.95 -24.77 18.01
N SER A 590 -19.83 -25.41 19.16
CA SER A 590 -20.45 -26.69 19.46
C SER A 590 -21.76 -26.49 20.23
N THR A 591 -22.87 -26.29 19.51
CA THR A 591 -24.20 -26.17 20.12
C THR A 591 -24.74 -27.53 20.57
N VAL A 592 -24.76 -27.77 21.89
CA VAL A 592 -25.35 -28.98 22.48
C VAL A 592 -26.87 -28.90 22.46
N GLN A 593 -27.53 -29.72 21.62
CA GLN A 593 -28.97 -29.91 21.67
C GLN A 593 -29.37 -30.90 22.79
N ARG A 594 -29.98 -30.40 23.86
CA ARG A 594 -30.79 -31.22 24.77
C ARG A 594 -32.20 -31.37 24.20
N ARG A 595 -32.64 -32.61 23.93
CA ARG A 595 -34.06 -32.95 23.74
C ARG A 595 -34.63 -33.50 25.03
N ALA A 596 -35.72 -32.91 25.52
CA ALA A 596 -36.53 -33.45 26.60
C ALA A 596 -37.47 -34.55 26.08
N ARG A 597 -37.75 -35.55 26.92
CA ARG A 597 -38.91 -36.45 26.82
C ARG A 597 -39.45 -36.71 28.24
N HIS A 598 -40.72 -36.38 28.44
CA HIS A 598 -41.65 -36.94 29.43
C HIS A 598 -42.78 -37.62 28.59
N PRO A 599 -43.54 -38.62 29.09
CA PRO A 599 -44.28 -38.53 30.35
C PRO A 599 -44.31 -39.78 31.26
N ASP A 600 -44.54 -39.54 32.56
CA ASP A 600 -45.61 -40.00 33.48
C ASP A 600 -46.36 -41.34 33.18
N PRO A 601 -46.91 -42.05 34.20
CA PRO A 601 -47.28 -41.58 35.56
C PRO A 601 -46.41 -42.07 36.73
#